data_AF-A0A8H5NI16-F1
#
_entry.id   AF-A0A8H5NI16-F1
#
_cell.length_a   1.000
_cell.length_b   1.000
_cell.length_c   1.000
_cell.angle_alpha   90.00
_cell.angle_beta   90.00
_cell.angle_gamma   90.00
#
_symmetry.space_group_name_H-M   'P 1'
#
loop_
_entity.id
_entity.type
_entity.pdbx_description
1 polymer ?
#
loop_
_entity_poly.entity_id
_entity_poly.type
_entity_poly.pdbx_seq_one_letter_code
_entity_poly.pdbx_strand_id
1 'polypeptide(L)'
;MISIDFVPFYPQSLVQPRGSPFHFLVAFRLWYITTFSDPYYNIDIPGHFFEFLVYVELVVQFPLALYLTRALSSKQRLSGSAELAGVVYGAVVGLCTAIVFNDMWHLGPEVITREAKKTLLGTYVPYAVIRKLHHASIIEQLLICRNLHASRDPILELLLLEI
;
A
#
# COMPACT_ATOMS: atom_id res chain seq x y z
N MET A 1 2.12 -6.32 -5.16
CA MET A 1 2.31 -5.06 -5.90
C MET A 1 3.58 -5.09 -6.75
N ILE A 2 4.79 -5.11 -6.17
CA ILE A 2 6.07 -5.18 -6.94
C ILE A 2 6.14 -6.34 -7.96
N SER A 3 5.57 -7.51 -7.60
CA SER A 3 5.65 -8.72 -8.42
C SER A 3 4.48 -8.91 -9.41
N ILE A 4 3.44 -8.08 -9.32
CA ILE A 4 2.23 -8.19 -10.14
C ILE A 4 2.02 -6.86 -10.86
N ASP A 5 1.73 -5.78 -10.14
CA ASP A 5 1.44 -4.44 -10.69
C ASP A 5 2.61 -3.80 -11.44
N PHE A 6 3.84 -3.94 -10.94
CA PHE A 6 5.01 -3.27 -11.53
C PHE A 6 5.63 -4.01 -12.73
N VAL A 7 5.15 -5.21 -13.03
CA VAL A 7 5.67 -6.03 -14.14
C VAL A 7 5.73 -5.30 -15.49
N PRO A 8 4.72 -4.49 -15.90
CA PRO A 8 4.75 -3.74 -17.15
C PRO A 8 5.81 -2.64 -17.20
N PHE A 9 6.26 -2.16 -16.03
CA PHE A 9 7.26 -1.09 -15.92
C PHE A 9 8.70 -1.63 -15.92
N TYR A 10 8.91 -2.95 -15.83
CA TYR A 10 10.25 -3.53 -15.91
C TYR A 10 10.80 -3.54 -17.35
N PRO A 11 12.13 -3.44 -17.53
CA PRO A 11 12.74 -3.49 -18.85
C PRO A 11 12.42 -4.81 -19.56
N GLN A 12 11.95 -4.73 -20.80
CA GLN A 12 11.55 -5.91 -21.59
C GLN A 12 12.69 -6.93 -21.74
N SER A 13 13.94 -6.47 -21.79
CA SER A 13 15.12 -7.33 -21.84
C SER A 13 15.28 -8.25 -20.62
N LEU A 14 14.76 -7.86 -19.46
CA LEU A 14 14.83 -8.63 -18.21
C LEU A 14 13.62 -9.55 -18.01
N VAL A 15 12.58 -9.39 -18.81
CA VAL A 15 11.24 -9.93 -18.55
C VAL A 15 10.73 -10.83 -19.69
N GLN A 16 11.03 -10.51 -20.95
CA GLN A 16 10.53 -11.21 -22.13
C GLN A 16 11.24 -12.53 -22.45
N PRO A 17 12.60 -12.61 -22.46
CA PRO A 17 13.27 -13.87 -22.80
C PRO A 17 12.96 -14.95 -21.74
N ARG A 18 12.64 -16.18 -22.16
CA ARG A 18 12.33 -17.28 -21.22
C ARG A 18 13.46 -17.60 -20.21
N GLY A 19 14.70 -17.22 -20.54
CA GLY A 19 15.87 -17.36 -19.65
C GLY A 19 16.18 -16.12 -18.81
N SER A 20 15.36 -15.07 -18.86
CA SER A 20 15.63 -13.84 -18.14
C SER A 20 15.27 -13.97 -16.66
N PRO A 21 16.02 -13.29 -15.76
CA PRO A 21 15.88 -13.49 -14.32
C PRO A 21 14.51 -13.07 -13.78
N PHE A 22 13.78 -12.18 -14.47
CA PHE A 22 12.45 -11.73 -14.06
C PHE A 22 11.31 -12.33 -14.87
N HIS A 23 11.58 -13.32 -15.73
CA HIS A 23 10.52 -13.99 -16.48
C HIS A 23 9.49 -14.67 -15.57
N PHE A 24 9.92 -15.15 -14.39
CA PHE A 24 9.01 -15.73 -13.39
C PHE A 24 7.94 -14.73 -12.91
N LEU A 25 8.21 -13.42 -12.92
CA LEU A 25 7.24 -12.39 -12.54
C LEU A 25 6.10 -12.28 -13.56
N VAL A 26 6.38 -12.50 -14.84
CA VAL A 26 5.36 -12.59 -15.89
C VAL A 26 4.47 -13.79 -15.65
N ALA A 27 5.09 -14.95 -15.38
CA ALA A 27 4.37 -16.19 -15.09
C ALA A 27 3.49 -16.03 -13.84
N PHE A 28 4.02 -15.38 -12.80
CA PHE A 28 3.29 -15.11 -11.56
C PHE A 28 2.12 -14.14 -11.76
N ARG A 29 2.32 -13.05 -12.53
CA ARG A 29 1.25 -12.12 -12.90
C ARG A 29 0.14 -12.81 -13.69
N LEU A 30 0.50 -13.61 -14.69
CA LEU A 30 -0.46 -14.38 -15.48
C LEU A 30 -1.24 -15.35 -14.60
N TRP A 31 -0.54 -16.12 -13.76
CA TRP A 31 -1.17 -17.05 -12.81
C TRP A 31 -2.14 -16.32 -11.87
N TYR A 32 -1.78 -15.14 -11.36
CA TYR A 32 -2.66 -14.33 -10.51
C TYR A 32 -3.92 -13.91 -11.27
N ILE A 33 -3.77 -13.32 -12.46
CA ILE A 33 -4.90 -12.87 -13.28
C ILE A 33 -5.84 -14.03 -13.59
N THR A 34 -5.30 -15.20 -13.97
CA THR A 34 -6.11 -16.38 -14.29
C THR A 34 -6.78 -16.99 -13.07
N THR A 35 -6.11 -17.01 -11.92
CA THR A 35 -6.61 -17.67 -10.70
C THR A 35 -7.68 -16.84 -10.01
N PHE A 36 -7.47 -15.52 -9.94
CA PHE A 36 -8.39 -14.61 -9.25
C PHE A 36 -9.41 -14.00 -10.20
N SER A 37 -9.25 -14.15 -11.52
CA SER A 37 -10.09 -13.50 -12.54
C SER A 37 -10.22 -12.01 -12.25
N ASP A 38 -9.10 -11.38 -11.92
CA ASP A 38 -9.08 -9.97 -11.50
C ASP A 38 -9.46 -9.08 -12.69
N PRO A 39 -10.63 -8.43 -12.62
CA PRO A 39 -11.15 -7.65 -13.74
C PRO A 39 -10.21 -6.50 -14.09
N TYR A 40 -9.54 -5.88 -13.11
CA TYR A 40 -8.74 -4.67 -13.29
C TYR A 40 -7.50 -4.83 -14.18
N TYR A 41 -7.07 -6.06 -14.45
CA TYR A 41 -5.97 -6.35 -15.36
C TYR A 41 -6.43 -6.71 -16.78
N ASN A 42 -7.74 -6.75 -17.01
CA ASN A 42 -8.32 -6.99 -18.32
C ASN A 42 -8.51 -5.65 -19.05
N ILE A 43 -8.03 -5.57 -20.29
CA ILE A 43 -7.88 -4.33 -21.06
C ILE A 43 -9.24 -3.68 -21.40
N ASP A 44 -10.34 -4.44 -21.28
CA ASP A 44 -11.67 -4.04 -21.72
C ASP A 44 -12.55 -3.39 -20.64
N ILE A 45 -12.01 -3.11 -19.44
CA ILE A 45 -12.77 -2.38 -18.43
C ILE A 45 -12.68 -0.88 -18.70
N PRO A 46 -13.82 -0.19 -18.88
CA PRO A 46 -13.82 1.25 -19.11
C PRO A 46 -13.36 1.98 -17.86
N GLY A 47 -12.08 2.37 -17.85
CA GLY A 47 -11.51 3.24 -16.82
C GLY A 47 -10.02 2.98 -16.60
N HIS A 48 -9.17 3.85 -17.15
CA HIS A 48 -7.74 3.97 -16.80
C HIS A 48 -7.48 4.31 -15.31
N PHE A 49 -8.51 4.24 -14.48
CA PHE A 49 -8.49 4.54 -13.06
C PHE A 49 -7.56 3.59 -12.29
N PHE A 50 -7.57 2.30 -12.59
CA PHE A 50 -6.66 1.35 -11.95
C PHE A 50 -5.19 1.64 -12.31
N GLU A 51 -4.92 1.96 -13.57
CA GLU A 51 -3.58 2.36 -14.02
C GLU A 51 -3.11 3.63 -13.29
N PHE A 52 -3.99 4.62 -13.11
CA PHE A 52 -3.72 5.80 -12.30
C PHE A 52 -3.37 5.45 -10.84
N LEU A 53 -4.10 4.54 -10.21
CA LEU A 53 -3.78 4.08 -8.86
C LEU A 53 -2.41 3.41 -8.79
N VAL A 54 -2.02 2.63 -9.80
CA VAL A 54 -0.68 2.04 -9.89
C VAL A 54 0.40 3.11 -10.02
N TYR A 55 0.15 4.21 -10.75
CA TYR A 55 1.07 5.35 -10.80
C TYR A 55 1.17 6.08 -9.44
N VAL A 56 0.04 6.31 -8.76
CA VAL A 56 0.03 6.88 -7.41
C VAL A 56 0.80 5.98 -6.45
N GLU A 57 0.65 4.67 -6.59
CA GLU A 57 1.41 3.71 -5.80
C GLU A 57 2.91 3.80 -6.07
N LEU A 58 3.32 3.85 -7.34
CA LEU A 58 4.72 3.92 -7.74
C LEU A 58 5.42 5.22 -7.33
N VAL A 59 4.74 6.37 -7.48
CA VAL A 59 5.33 7.70 -7.31
C VAL A 59 5.15 8.24 -5.89
N VAL A 60 4.08 7.85 -5.19
CA VAL A 60 3.74 8.39 -3.86
C VAL A 60 3.90 7.31 -2.79
N GLN A 61 3.17 6.20 -2.89
CA GLN A 61 3.13 5.21 -1.82
C GLN A 61 4.48 4.49 -1.66
N PHE A 62 5.12 4.08 -2.75
CA PHE A 62 6.36 3.32 -2.71
C PHE A 62 7.55 4.11 -2.15
N PRO A 63 7.82 5.37 -2.56
CA PRO A 63 8.89 6.18 -1.98
C PRO A 63 8.63 6.51 -0.50
N LEU A 64 7.37 6.81 -0.14
CA LEU A 64 6.97 7.04 1.25
C LEU A 64 7.17 5.78 2.09
N ALA A 65 6.78 4.61 1.59
CA ALA A 65 6.98 3.35 2.28
C ALA A 65 8.48 3.09 2.50
N LEU A 66 9.32 3.28 1.49
CA LEU A 66 10.77 3.09 1.62
C LEU A 66 11.39 4.07 2.63
N TYR A 67 10.98 5.34 2.59
CA TYR A 67 11.42 6.35 3.55
C TYR A 67 11.01 5.98 4.98
N LEU A 68 9.75 5.59 5.19
CA LEU A 68 9.22 5.18 6.48
C LEU A 68 9.89 3.91 6.99
N THR A 69 10.05 2.87 6.16
CA THR A 69 10.76 1.65 6.56
C THR A 69 12.20 1.95 6.97
N ARG A 70 12.90 2.84 6.25
CA ARG A 70 14.26 3.27 6.61
C ARG A 70 14.28 4.06 7.93
N ALA A 71 13.33 4.99 8.10
CA ALA A 71 13.22 5.79 9.31
C ALA A 71 12.88 4.92 10.54
N LEU A 72 12.01 3.93 10.38
CA LEU A 72 11.60 2.98 11.42
C LEU A 72 12.68 1.93 11.73
N SER A 73 13.49 1.56 10.74
CA SER A 73 14.63 0.66 10.94
C SER A 73 15.81 1.34 11.64
N SER A 74 15.85 2.67 11.63
CA SER A 74 16.81 3.43 12.42
C SER A 74 16.40 3.35 13.90
N LYS A 75 17.34 2.98 14.78
CA LYS A 75 17.12 3.05 16.25
C LYS A 75 16.99 4.50 16.76
N GLN A 76 17.06 5.49 15.88
CA GLN A 76 16.87 6.89 16.23
C GLN A 76 15.38 7.24 16.30
N ARG A 77 15.05 8.24 17.12
CA ARG A 77 13.70 8.79 17.20
C ARG A 77 13.23 9.22 15.81
N LEU A 78 11.98 8.91 15.48
CA LEU A 78 11.31 9.44 14.29
C LEU A 78 11.33 10.97 14.36
N SER A 79 11.82 11.61 13.30
CA SER A 79 11.73 13.05 13.17
C SER A 79 10.29 13.44 12.83
N GLY A 80 9.86 14.67 13.16
CA GLY A 80 8.52 15.16 12.79
C GLY A 80 8.20 15.04 11.30
N SER A 81 9.21 15.06 10.43
CA SER A 81 9.04 14.82 8.98
C SER A 81 8.65 13.37 8.66
N ALA A 82 9.15 12.39 9.41
CA ALA A 82 8.79 10.99 9.26
C ALA A 82 7.38 10.71 9.81
N GLU A 83 6.98 11.42 10.86
CA GLU A 83 5.60 11.35 11.37
C GLU A 83 4.59 11.87 10.35
N LEU A 84 4.85 13.05 9.78
CA LEU A 84 4.02 13.63 8.72
C LEU A 84 3.97 12.72 7.48
N ALA A 85 5.11 12.16 7.07
CA ALA A 85 5.17 11.20 5.97
C ALA A 85 4.31 9.96 6.24
N GLY A 86 4.27 9.47 7.49
CA GLY A 86 3.43 8.35 7.91
C GLY A 86 1.94 8.65 7.76
N VAL A 87 1.51 9.82 8.22
CA VAL A 87 0.11 10.28 8.09
C VAL A 87 -0.30 10.44 6.63
N VAL A 88 0.55 11.08 5.81
CA VAL A 88 0.29 11.26 4.38
C VAL A 88 0.20 9.92 3.66
N TYR A 89 1.16 9.02 3.91
CA TYR A 89 1.13 7.67 3.38
C TYR A 89 -0.18 6.95 3.73
N GLY A 90 -0.59 7.03 4.99
CA GLY A 90 -1.86 6.50 5.48
C GLY A 90 -3.09 7.01 4.76
N ALA A 91 -3.20 8.33 4.65
CA ALA A 91 -4.34 8.99 4.01
C ALA A 91 -4.44 8.57 2.53
N VAL A 92 -3.31 8.54 1.82
CA VAL A 92 -3.26 8.14 0.40
C VAL A 92 -3.64 6.67 0.24
N VAL A 93 -3.02 5.75 1.00
CA VAL A 93 -3.34 4.31 0.94
C VAL A 93 -4.81 4.06 1.29
N GLY A 94 -5.32 4.75 2.31
CA GLY A 94 -6.71 4.65 2.74
C GLY A 94 -7.69 5.10 1.66
N LEU A 95 -7.44 6.25 1.03
CA LEU A 95 -8.24 6.77 -0.06
C LEU A 95 -8.21 5.83 -1.28
N CYS A 96 -7.02 5.41 -1.73
CA CYS A 96 -6.88 4.47 -2.85
C CYS A 96 -7.65 3.16 -2.57
N THR A 97 -7.52 2.63 -1.35
CA THR A 97 -8.26 1.43 -0.94
C THR A 97 -9.78 1.68 -0.99
N ALA A 98 -10.26 2.80 -0.43
CA ALA A 98 -11.68 3.13 -0.45
C ALA A 98 -12.24 3.24 -1.87
N ILE A 99 -11.48 3.83 -2.80
CA ILE A 99 -11.94 3.95 -4.18
C ILE A 99 -12.02 2.58 -4.87
N VAL A 100 -11.01 1.69 -4.70
CA VAL A 100 -11.06 0.33 -5.27
C VAL A 100 -12.23 -0.47 -4.69
N PHE A 101 -12.50 -0.34 -3.39
CA PHE A 101 -13.65 -1.00 -2.76
C PHE A 101 -14.98 -0.43 -3.27
N ASN A 102 -15.07 0.89 -3.44
CA ASN A 102 -16.25 1.54 -4.00
C ASN A 102 -16.49 1.07 -5.44
N ASP A 103 -15.45 1.08 -6.28
CA ASP A 103 -15.56 0.62 -7.66
C ASP A 103 -15.96 -0.86 -7.73
N MET A 104 -15.29 -1.71 -6.95
CA MET A 104 -15.62 -3.14 -6.84
C MET A 104 -17.06 -3.37 -6.36
N TRP A 105 -17.60 -2.50 -5.51
CA TRP A 105 -18.99 -2.58 -5.08
C TRP A 105 -19.95 -2.33 -6.25
N HIS A 106 -19.66 -1.33 -7.08
CA HIS A 106 -20.47 -0.91 -8.22
C HIS A 106 -20.25 -1.75 -9.49
N LEU A 107 -19.17 -2.54 -9.58
CA LEU A 107 -18.98 -3.53 -10.64
C LEU A 107 -20.12 -4.56 -10.62
N GLY A 108 -20.91 -4.56 -11.71
CA GLY A 108 -22.02 -5.45 -11.93
C GLY A 108 -21.60 -6.84 -12.43
N PRO A 109 -22.56 -7.77 -12.51
CA PRO A 109 -22.32 -9.17 -12.90
C PRO A 109 -21.75 -9.34 -14.31
N GLU A 110 -21.86 -8.32 -15.16
CA GLU A 110 -21.35 -8.26 -16.53
C GLU A 110 -19.82 -8.16 -16.62
N VAL A 111 -19.16 -7.61 -15.59
CA VAL A 111 -17.69 -7.50 -15.53
C VAL A 111 -17.09 -8.60 -14.64
N ILE A 112 -17.80 -8.98 -13.57
CA ILE A 112 -17.32 -9.98 -12.61
C ILE A 112 -18.44 -10.89 -12.14
N THR A 113 -18.26 -12.20 -12.30
CA THR A 113 -19.22 -13.19 -11.78
C THR A 113 -19.29 -13.12 -10.25
N ARG A 114 -20.45 -13.41 -9.66
CA ARG A 114 -20.62 -13.36 -8.18
C ARG A 114 -19.62 -14.23 -7.43
N GLU A 115 -19.21 -15.37 -8.01
CA GLU A 115 -18.20 -16.25 -7.40
C GLU A 115 -16.80 -15.64 -7.45
N ALA A 116 -16.38 -15.10 -8.61
CA ALA A 116 -15.13 -14.36 -8.74
C ALA A 116 -15.06 -13.17 -7.77
N LYS A 117 -16.17 -12.43 -7.60
CA LYS A 117 -16.26 -11.30 -6.64
C LYS A 117 -16.03 -11.76 -5.19
N LYS A 118 -16.53 -12.92 -4.80
CA LYS A 118 -16.29 -13.49 -3.45
C LYS A 118 -14.82 -13.92 -3.28
N THR A 119 -14.23 -14.54 -4.30
CA THR A 119 -12.82 -14.94 -4.28
C THR A 119 -11.88 -13.72 -4.24
N LEU A 120 -12.20 -12.67 -5.01
CA LEU A 120 -11.49 -11.39 -4.96
C LEU A 120 -11.60 -10.75 -3.58
N LEU A 121 -12.81 -10.67 -3.01
CA LEU A 121 -13.00 -10.15 -1.65
C LEU A 121 -12.20 -10.96 -0.63
N GLY A 122 -12.18 -12.29 -0.73
CA GLY A 122 -11.38 -13.16 0.13
C GLY A 122 -9.88 -12.91 0.05
N THR A 123 -9.39 -12.35 -1.06
CA THR A 123 -7.97 -12.06 -1.30
C THR A 123 -7.60 -10.61 -0.97
N TYR A 124 -8.46 -9.67 -1.36
CA TYR A 124 -8.28 -8.23 -1.13
C TYR A 124 -8.53 -7.84 0.32
N VAL A 125 -9.45 -8.50 1.04
CA VAL A 125 -9.74 -8.17 2.45
C VAL A 125 -8.53 -8.43 3.35
N PRO A 126 -7.87 -9.61 3.34
CA PRO A 126 -6.64 -9.81 4.10
C PRO A 126 -5.55 -8.80 3.72
N TYR A 127 -5.42 -8.47 2.43
CA TYR A 127 -4.43 -7.50 1.98
C TYR A 127 -4.74 -6.07 2.46
N ALA A 128 -6.01 -5.66 2.46
CA ALA A 128 -6.46 -4.40 3.02
C ALA A 128 -6.32 -4.36 4.56
N VAL A 129 -6.59 -5.48 5.24
CA VAL A 129 -6.41 -5.63 6.68
C VAL A 129 -4.94 -5.57 7.06
N ILE A 130 -4.06 -6.28 6.36
CA ILE A 130 -2.61 -6.23 6.58
C ILE A 130 -2.09 -4.82 6.33
N ARG A 131 -2.52 -4.14 5.26
CA ARG A 131 -2.13 -2.75 5.01
C ARG A 131 -2.62 -1.81 6.12
N LYS A 132 -3.86 -1.98 6.58
CA LYS A 132 -4.42 -1.23 7.72
C LYS A 132 -3.68 -1.53 9.01
N LEU A 133 -3.31 -2.78 9.29
CA LEU A 133 -2.57 -3.18 10.48
C LEU A 133 -1.14 -2.67 10.45
N HIS A 134 -0.47 -2.74 9.31
CA HIS A 134 0.87 -2.18 9.12
C HIS A 134 0.82 -0.66 9.32
N HIS A 135 -0.20 -0.01 8.77
CA HIS A 135 -0.42 1.43 8.97
C HIS A 135 -0.79 1.78 10.42
N ALA A 136 -1.64 0.99 11.07
CA ALA A 136 -2.00 1.15 12.48
C ALA A 136 -0.78 0.93 13.38
N SER A 137 0.09 -0.04 13.07
CA SER A 137 1.35 -0.26 13.76
C SER A 137 2.29 0.94 13.63
N ILE A 138 2.36 1.55 12.43
CA ILE A 138 3.09 2.80 12.23
C ILE A 138 2.47 3.92 13.09
N ILE A 139 1.14 4.07 13.09
CA ILE A 139 0.45 5.07 13.92
C ILE A 139 0.67 4.83 15.42
N GLU A 140 0.58 3.60 15.90
CA GLU A 140 0.81 3.26 17.31
C GLU A 140 2.26 3.56 17.70
N GLN A 141 3.23 3.22 16.86
CA GLN A 141 4.64 3.56 17.09
C GLN A 141 4.85 5.08 17.10
N LEU A 142 4.14 5.83 16.23
CA LEU A 142 4.13 7.29 16.23
C LEU A 142 3.53 7.87 17.52
N LEU A 143 2.39 7.33 17.98
CA LEU A 143 1.73 7.77 19.21
C LEU A 143 2.58 7.47 20.46
N ILE A 144 3.25 6.31 20.49
CA ILE A 144 4.20 5.94 21.55
C ILE A 144 5.38 6.91 21.55
N CYS A 145 5.95 7.23 20.38
CA CYS A 145 7.03 8.21 20.26
C CYS A 145 6.59 9.61 20.72
N ARG A 146 5.38 10.04 20.37
CA ARG A 146 4.81 11.33 20.81
C ARG A 146 4.62 11.39 22.32
N ASN A 147 4.08 10.34 22.93
CA ASN A 147 3.86 10.29 24.38
C ASN A 147 5.20 10.28 25.16
N LEU A 148 6.23 9.62 24.62
CA LEU A 148 7.59 9.68 25.18
C LEU A 148 8.27 11.05 25.00
N HIS A 149 7.82 11.86 24.02
CA HIS A 149 8.27 13.23 23.84
C HIS A 149 7.59 14.17 24.84
N ALA A 150 6.26 14.09 24.96
CA ALA A 150 5.49 14.88 25.92
C ALA A 150 5.88 14.61 27.39
N SER A 151 6.28 13.38 27.71
CA SER A 151 6.78 13.01 29.05
C SER A 151 8.23 13.47 29.32
N ARG A 152 8.97 13.95 28.31
CA ARG A 152 10.36 14.40 28.42
C ARG A 152 10.54 15.88 28.10
N ASP A 153 9.45 16.62 27.90
CA ASP A 153 9.54 18.07 27.70
C ASP A 153 9.97 18.73 29.03
N PRO A 154 11.17 19.32 29.11
CA PRO A 154 11.69 19.90 30.35
C PRO A 154 10.84 21.09 30.83
N ILE A 155 10.04 21.68 29.95
CA ILE A 155 9.08 22.73 30.28
C ILE A 155 7.94 22.18 31.16
N LEU A 156 7.52 20.93 30.96
CA LEU A 156 6.49 20.29 31.77
C LEU A 156 7.04 19.85 33.14
N GLU A 157 8.30 19.41 33.20
CA GLU A 157 8.98 19.15 34.48
C GLU A 157 9.21 20.45 35.28
N LEU A 158 9.57 21.55 34.62
CA LEU A 158 9.69 22.86 35.29
C LEU A 158 8.35 23.38 35.82
N LEU A 159 7.25 23.18 35.08
CA LEU A 159 5.90 23.57 35.52
C LEU A 159 5.33 22.68 36.64
N LEU A 160 5.78 21.43 36.75
CA LEU A 160 5.37 20.51 37.83
C LEU A 160 6.25 20.61 39.09
N LEU A 161 7.43 21.22 39.00
CA LEU A 161 8.31 21.51 40.14
C LEU A 161 8.04 22.88 40.79
N GLU A 162 7.24 23.75 40.16
CA GLU A 162 6.81 25.05 40.70
C GLU A 162 5.43 25.02 41.40
N ILE A 163 4.86 23.84 41.66
CA ILE A 163 3.65 23.63 42.49
C ILE A 163 4.03 22.81 43.72
#